data_AF-A0A0G3IID9-F1
#
_entry.id   AF-A0A0G3IID9-F1
#
_cell.length_a   1.000
_cell.length_b   1.000
_cell.length_c   1.000
_cell.angle_alpha   90.00
_cell.angle_beta   90.00
_cell.angle_gamma   90.00
#
_symmetry.space_group_name_H-M   'P 1'
#
loop_
_entity.id
_entity.type
_entity.pdbx_description
1 polymer ?
#
loop_
_entity_poly.entity_id
_entity_poly.type
_entity_poly.pdbx_seq_one_letter_code
_entity_poly.pdbx_strand_id
1 'polypeptide(L)'
;MSPPSFPRLIVELSFAAVSQRLRPEVKEILAALPDWIDDPQQLARCEAMLLYSLGRYRAAAKRLAKLSADDCVQLRGLVLMKTQQMPNSLTPPESCS
;
A
#
# COMPACT_ATOMS: atom_id res chain seq x y z
N MET A 1 -24.36 17.51 -7.31
CA MET A 1 -23.12 16.72 -7.40
C MET A 1 -23.29 15.49 -6.51
N SER A 2 -23.06 14.29 -7.03
CA SER A 2 -23.03 13.09 -6.19
C SER A 2 -21.78 13.11 -5.30
N PRO A 3 -21.86 12.59 -4.07
CA PRO A 3 -20.69 12.50 -3.20
C PRO A 3 -19.61 11.62 -3.85
N PRO A 4 -18.32 11.90 -3.58
CA PRO A 4 -17.24 11.04 -4.07
C PRO A 4 -17.39 9.63 -3.50
N SER A 5 -17.05 8.62 -4.31
CA SER A 5 -17.05 7.24 -3.83
C SER A 5 -15.93 7.03 -2.81
N PHE A 6 -16.16 6.12 -1.87
CA PHE A 6 -15.19 5.79 -0.82
C PHE A 6 -13.78 5.46 -1.38
N PRO A 7 -13.63 4.65 -2.46
CA PRO A 7 -12.31 4.40 -3.05
C PRO A 7 -11.60 5.65 -3.55
N ARG A 8 -12.34 6.62 -4.09
CA ARG A 8 -11.78 7.87 -4.57
C ARG A 8 -11.19 8.69 -3.42
N LEU A 9 -11.90 8.78 -2.30
CA LEU A 9 -11.41 9.45 -1.09
C LEU A 9 -10.13 8.79 -0.56
N ILE A 10 -10.05 7.46 -0.60
CA ILE A 10 -8.84 6.73 -0.16
C ILE A 10 -7.63 7.02 -1.05
N VAL A 11 -7.82 7.13 -2.37
CA VAL A 11 -6.74 7.52 -3.28
C VAL A 11 -6.26 8.93 -2.94
N GLU A 12 -7.18 9.90 -2.82
CA GLU A 12 -6.85 11.29 -2.51
C GLU A 12 -6.09 11.42 -1.18
N LEU A 13 -6.58 10.75 -0.12
CA LEU A 13 -5.91 10.67 1.18
C LEU A 13 -4.50 10.08 1.07
N SER A 14 -4.36 8.99 0.31
CA SER A 14 -3.07 8.29 0.16
C SER A 14 -2.01 9.17 -0.47
N PHE A 15 -2.38 10.00 -1.46
CA PHE A 15 -1.47 10.97 -2.07
C PHE A 15 -1.17 12.15 -1.14
N ALA A 16 -2.18 12.68 -0.45
CA ALA A 16 -1.98 13.77 0.53
C ALA A 16 -1.03 13.35 1.66
N ALA A 17 -1.13 12.11 2.14
CA ALA A 17 -0.29 11.61 3.22
C ALA A 17 1.20 11.52 2.87
N VAL A 18 1.53 11.24 1.60
CA VAL A 18 2.91 11.19 1.12
C VAL A 18 3.58 12.56 1.21
N SER A 19 2.86 13.63 0.91
CA SER A 19 3.40 14.99 0.89
C SER A 19 3.28 15.74 2.21
N GLN A 20 2.27 15.45 3.04
CA GLN A 20 1.89 16.29 4.19
C GLN A 20 2.20 15.68 5.58
N ARG A 21 3.00 14.61 5.67
CA ARG A 21 3.36 13.93 6.94
C ARG A 21 2.17 13.38 7.76
N LEU A 22 1.00 13.18 7.15
CA LEU A 22 -0.23 12.65 7.78
C LEU A 22 -0.20 11.13 8.05
N ARG A 23 0.97 10.61 8.47
CA ARG A 23 1.15 9.17 8.70
C ARG A 23 0.33 8.64 9.89
N PRO A 24 0.19 9.36 11.01
CA PRO A 24 -0.69 8.92 12.10
C PRO A 24 -2.14 8.76 11.65
N GLU A 25 -2.68 9.73 10.94
CA GLU A 25 -4.08 9.76 10.48
C GLU A 25 -4.36 8.62 9.50
N VAL A 26 -3.45 8.36 8.56
CA VAL A 26 -3.59 7.22 7.64
C VAL A 26 -3.55 5.88 8.38
N LYS A 27 -2.83 5.75 9.49
CA LYS A 27 -2.85 4.51 10.29
C LYS A 27 -4.20 4.31 10.96
N GLU A 28 -4.79 5.37 11.51
CA GLU A 28 -6.12 5.29 12.14
C GLU A 28 -7.19 4.94 11.10
N ILE A 29 -7.14 5.58 9.92
CA ILE A 29 -8.07 5.28 8.83
C ILE A 29 -7.92 3.84 8.35
N LEU A 30 -6.69 3.35 8.20
CA LEU A 30 -6.43 1.95 7.83
C LEU A 30 -7.02 0.97 8.85
N ALA A 31 -6.99 1.29 10.14
CA ALA A 31 -7.56 0.46 11.20
C ALA A 31 -9.10 0.43 11.16
N ALA A 32 -9.73 1.54 10.77
CA ALA A 32 -11.18 1.67 10.69
C ALA A 32 -11.80 1.11 9.39
N LEU A 33 -11.00 0.89 8.33
CA LEU A 33 -11.51 0.42 7.03
C LEU A 33 -12.40 -0.85 7.08
N PRO A 34 -12.11 -1.88 7.87
CA PRO A 34 -12.95 -3.07 7.94
C PRO A 34 -14.38 -2.80 8.43
N ASP A 35 -14.58 -1.73 9.21
CA ASP A 35 -15.90 -1.34 9.71
C ASP A 35 -16.69 -0.51 8.68
N TRP A 36 -16.03 -0.02 7.63
CA TRP A 36 -16.61 0.92 6.65
C TRP A 36 -16.84 0.30 5.27
N ILE A 37 -16.21 -0.83 4.96
CA ILE A 37 -16.26 -1.45 3.63
C ILE A 37 -16.66 -2.93 3.76
N ASP A 38 -17.88 -3.23 3.32
CA ASP A 38 -18.40 -4.60 3.31
C ASP A 38 -17.82 -5.46 2.18
N ASP A 39 -17.53 -4.86 1.00
CA ASP A 39 -16.95 -5.60 -0.11
C ASP A 39 -15.48 -5.96 0.18
N PRO A 40 -15.16 -7.26 0.37
CA PRO A 40 -13.81 -7.69 0.71
C PRO A 40 -12.78 -7.36 -0.40
N GLN A 41 -13.20 -7.26 -1.66
CA GLN A 41 -12.30 -6.88 -2.75
C GLN A 41 -11.99 -5.39 -2.67
N GLN A 42 -13.01 -4.54 -2.54
CA GLN A 42 -12.81 -3.10 -2.36
C GLN A 42 -12.01 -2.78 -1.08
N LEU A 43 -12.23 -3.52 0.00
CA LEU A 43 -11.44 -3.42 1.22
C LEU A 43 -9.96 -3.70 0.93
N ALA A 44 -9.66 -4.84 0.29
CA ALA A 44 -8.29 -5.20 -0.04
C ALA A 44 -7.59 -4.18 -0.97
N ARG A 45 -8.33 -3.59 -1.94
CA ARG A 45 -7.82 -2.51 -2.80
C ARG A 45 -7.46 -1.26 -1.99
N CYS A 46 -8.34 -0.83 -1.09
CA CYS A 46 -8.15 0.36 -0.25
C CYS A 46 -7.02 0.16 0.77
N GLU A 47 -6.99 -0.98 1.46
CA GLU A 47 -5.92 -1.33 2.40
C GLU A 47 -4.56 -1.35 1.69
N ALA A 48 -4.47 -1.94 0.50
CA ALA A 48 -3.23 -2.00 -0.26
C ALA A 48 -2.68 -0.59 -0.59
N MET A 49 -3.55 0.34 -0.98
CA MET A 49 -3.17 1.71 -1.32
C MET A 49 -2.65 2.48 -0.10
N LEU A 50 -3.35 2.42 1.04
CA LEU A 50 -2.91 3.09 2.27
C LEU A 50 -1.62 2.45 2.83
N LEU A 51 -1.49 1.13 2.76
CA LEU A 51 -0.26 0.45 3.18
C LEU A 51 0.93 0.87 2.30
N TYR A 52 0.72 1.07 1.00
CA TYR A 52 1.74 1.59 0.10
C TYR A 52 2.16 3.03 0.45
N SER A 53 1.20 3.93 0.70
CA SER A 53 1.50 5.32 1.08
C SER A 53 2.24 5.43 2.42
N LEU A 54 1.99 4.49 3.33
CA LEU A 54 2.73 4.35 4.59
C LEU A 54 4.12 3.71 4.46
N GLY A 55 4.54 3.31 3.25
CA GLY A 55 5.80 2.60 3.02
C GLY A 55 5.81 1.14 3.47
N ARG A 56 4.65 0.56 3.82
CA ARG A 56 4.49 -0.80 4.32
C ARG A 56 4.30 -1.80 3.16
N TYR A 57 5.24 -1.81 2.22
CA TYR A 57 5.10 -2.49 0.93
C TYR A 57 4.82 -4.00 1.03
N ARG A 58 5.46 -4.70 1.97
CA ARG A 58 5.19 -6.13 2.21
C ARG A 58 3.76 -6.39 2.67
N ALA A 59 3.18 -5.50 3.48
CA ALA A 59 1.80 -5.61 3.92
C ALA A 59 0.84 -5.27 2.77
N ALA A 60 1.15 -4.26 1.96
CA ALA A 60 0.39 -3.95 0.75
C ALA A 60 0.35 -5.16 -0.21
N ALA A 61 1.49 -5.82 -0.42
CA ALA A 61 1.58 -7.04 -1.23
C ALA A 61 0.66 -8.16 -0.71
N LYS A 62 0.61 -8.37 0.62
CA LYS A 62 -0.30 -9.36 1.23
C LYS A 62 -1.78 -9.06 0.98
N ARG A 63 -2.17 -7.77 0.90
CA ARG A 63 -3.55 -7.39 0.57
C ARG A 63 -3.84 -7.62 -0.90
N LEU A 64 -2.92 -7.24 -1.78
CA LEU A 64 -3.03 -7.49 -3.23
C LEU A 64 -3.11 -8.99 -3.54
N ALA A 65 -2.45 -9.86 -2.78
CA ALA A 65 -2.55 -11.31 -2.98
C ALA A 65 -3.97 -11.89 -2.80
N LYS A 66 -4.90 -11.15 -2.18
CA LYS A 66 -6.32 -11.54 -2.04
C LYS A 66 -7.18 -11.19 -3.26
N LEU A 67 -6.64 -10.41 -4.19
CA LEU A 67 -7.33 -9.96 -5.41
C LEU A 67 -6.90 -10.82 -6.60
N SER A 68 -7.68 -10.80 -7.68
CA SER A 68 -7.29 -11.42 -8.95
C SER A 68 -5.97 -10.82 -9.48
N ALA A 69 -5.26 -11.57 -10.31
CA ALA A 69 -3.99 -11.13 -10.87
C ALA A 69 -4.13 -9.86 -11.73
N ASP A 70 -5.30 -9.71 -12.38
CA ASP A 70 -5.63 -8.57 -13.25
C ASP A 70 -6.10 -7.33 -12.47
N ASP A 71 -6.33 -7.47 -11.16
CA ASP A 71 -6.67 -6.35 -10.29
C ASP A 71 -5.42 -5.58 -9.85
N CYS A 72 -5.51 -4.25 -9.86
CA CYS A 72 -4.49 -3.33 -9.35
C CYS A 72 -3.08 -3.55 -9.94
N VAL A 73 -2.99 -3.92 -11.23
CA VAL A 73 -1.73 -4.27 -11.92
C VAL A 73 -0.63 -3.22 -11.70
N GLN A 74 -0.96 -1.94 -11.82
CA GLN A 74 0.01 -0.84 -11.68
C GLN A 74 0.54 -0.73 -10.25
N LEU A 75 -0.35 -0.85 -9.25
CA LEU A 75 0.05 -0.82 -7.84
C LEU A 75 0.91 -2.05 -7.48
N ARG A 76 0.59 -3.24 -8.03
CA ARG A 76 1.43 -4.43 -7.88
C ARG A 76 2.84 -4.19 -8.40
N GLY A 77 2.97 -3.58 -9.58
CA GLY A 77 4.26 -3.19 -10.15
C GLY A 77 5.06 -2.29 -9.22
N LEU A 78 4.43 -1.22 -8.71
CA LEU A 78 5.06 -0.30 -7.76
C LEU A 78 5.51 -0.99 -6.46
N VAL A 79 4.64 -1.83 -5.88
CA VAL A 79 4.94 -2.59 -4.67
C VAL A 79 6.09 -3.55 -4.90
N LEU A 80 6.11 -4.26 -6.04
CA LEU A 80 7.19 -5.19 -6.39
C LEU A 80 8.54 -4.47 -6.45
N MET A 81 8.61 -3.36 -7.19
CA MET A 81 9.82 -2.53 -7.28
C MET A 81 10.30 -2.10 -5.89
N LYS A 82 9.39 -1.65 -5.02
CA LYS A 82 9.73 -1.20 -3.67
C LYS A 82 10.12 -2.33 -2.72
N THR A 83 9.60 -3.54 -2.91
CA THR A 83 10.00 -4.72 -2.12
C THR A 83 11.37 -5.27 -2.54
N GLN A 84 11.75 -5.11 -3.82
CA GLN A 84 13.03 -5.55 -4.37
C GLN A 84 14.16 -4.53 -4.16
N GLN A 85 13.84 -3.24 -3.98
CA GLN A 85 14.79 -2.17 -3.66
C GLN A 85 15.34 -2.22 -2.21
N MET A 86 15.16 -3.31 -1.47
CA MET A 86 15.94 -3.49 -0.24
C MET A 86 17.42 -3.66 -0.63
N PRO A 87 18.35 -2.91 -0.03
CA PRO A 87 19.76 -3.07 -0.36
C PRO A 87 20.19 -4.49 0.04
N ASN A 88 20.74 -5.23 -0.92
CA ASN A 88 21.79 -6.20 -0.65
C ASN A 88 22.98 -5.44 -0.05
N SER A 89 22.88 -5.06 1.22
CA SER A 89 24.02 -4.56 1.98
C SER A 89 24.26 -5.53 3.12
N LEU A 90 25.00 -6.60 2.82
CA LEU A 90 25.94 -7.32 3.70
C LEU A 90 26.58 -8.49 2.92
N THR A 91 27.39 -8.16 1.91
CA THR A 91 28.54 -9.02 1.54
C THR A 91 29.75 -8.11 1.40
N PRO A 92 30.68 -8.10 2.37
CA PRO A 92 32.02 -7.61 2.10
C PRO A 92 32.70 -8.57 1.09
N PRO A 93 33.59 -8.05 0.23
CA PRO A 93 34.33 -8.87 -0.71
C PRO A 93 35.36 -9.73 0.04
N GLU A 94 35.73 -10.82 -0.62
CA GLU A 94 36.76 -11.80 -0.25
C GLU A 94 38.00 -11.14 0.38
N SER A 95 38.47 -11.69 1.49
CA SER A 95 39.87 -11.55 1.89
C SER A 95 40.54 -12.90 1.69
N CYS A 96 41.34 -12.99 0.63
CA CYS A 96 42.37 -14.00 0.47
C CYS A 96 43.23 -14.05 1.73
N SER A 97 43.43 -15.24 2.28
CA SER A 97 44.64 -15.68 2.99
C SER A 97 44.67 -17.20 3.00
#